data_AF-A0A353LVI9-F1
#
_entry.id   AF-A0A353LVI9-F1
#
_cell.length_a   1.000
_cell.length_b   1.000
_cell.length_c   1.000
_cell.angle_alpha   90.00
_cell.angle_beta   90.00
_cell.angle_gamma   90.00
#
_symmetry.space_group_name_H-M   'P 1'
#
loop_
_entity.id
_entity.type
_entity.pdbx_description
1 polymer ?
#
loop_
_entity_poly.entity_id
_entity_poly.type
_entity_poly.pdbx_seq_one_letter_code
_entity_poly.pdbx_strand_id
1 'polypeptide(L)'
;MVVAWEGFRPGQWSREINLRDFIQKNYDPYYGDESFLEGPTEETTSLWDGVNGRIQEEVRAKTVSVDLERFSGIDNFPPGYIDQGRERIVGLQTDAPLKRIMNPYGGFRMVQNSLSAYGLKMDPEMEKRYQEYRKTHNQGVFDAYTEEMRKARSVGLLTGLPDAYGRGRIIGDYRRVALYGIDYLQETRTKDKANHIGLTTEEAIRAREEFSEQIRALDEIKSMASKYGYDIGRPARNAEEAVQWLYFAYLAAVKENNGAAMSLGRNTAFLDVYIERDLSLGLIDEKTAQELIDQLVIKLRLVRHLRTPEYDELFAGDPTWVTESIGGMGEDGRPLVTKTAYRFLHTLANLGTSPEPNMTVLWSDGLPREFKEYCSHMSIKTASIQYESDDLMRPIYGDDYAIACCVSAMKVGKDMQFFGARANLAKALLYAINGGMDEIAGVPVIPGIEPNTQAVLDYDTVLRSFHKVMDKLAGIYVETMNTIHYM
;
A
#
# COMPACT_ATOMS: atom_id res chain seq x y z
N MET A 1 8.11 -14.18 24.05
CA MET A 1 7.37 -15.09 23.15
C MET A 1 6.41 -16.00 23.90
N VAL A 2 6.85 -16.83 24.85
CA VAL A 2 5.98 -17.80 25.57
C VAL A 2 4.63 -17.22 26.04
N VAL A 3 4.63 -16.11 26.78
CA VAL A 3 3.40 -15.46 27.27
C VAL A 3 2.50 -14.95 26.12
N ALA A 4 3.10 -14.39 25.07
CA ALA A 4 2.35 -13.83 23.95
C ALA A 4 1.67 -14.91 23.09
N TRP A 5 2.26 -16.11 23.03
CA TRP A 5 1.81 -17.22 22.21
C TRP A 5 0.99 -18.26 23.00
N GLU A 6 0.62 -17.95 24.24
CA GLU A 6 -0.22 -18.82 25.05
C GLU A 6 -1.55 -19.10 24.33
N GLY A 7 -1.95 -20.38 24.30
CA GLY A 7 -3.14 -20.86 23.60
C GLY A 7 -2.96 -21.14 22.10
N PHE A 8 -1.89 -20.66 21.45
CA PHE A 8 -1.67 -20.94 20.03
C PHE A 8 -1.08 -22.34 19.79
N ARG A 9 -1.56 -23.01 18.75
CA ARG A 9 -1.06 -24.30 18.27
C ARG A 9 0.32 -24.10 17.64
N PRO A 10 1.38 -24.76 18.14
CA PRO A 10 2.72 -24.60 17.62
C PRO A 10 2.84 -25.16 16.19
N GLY A 11 3.80 -24.63 15.43
CA GLY A 11 4.08 -25.03 14.04
C GLY A 11 5.52 -24.71 13.64
N GLN A 12 5.78 -24.61 12.34
CA GLN A 12 7.03 -24.04 11.83
C GLN A 12 7.16 -22.57 12.24
N TRP A 13 6.04 -21.85 12.29
CA TRP A 13 5.98 -20.44 12.69
C TRP A 13 6.56 -20.13 14.07
N SER A 14 6.64 -21.11 14.98
CA SER A 14 7.23 -20.91 16.31
C SER A 14 8.75 -21.05 16.34
N ARG A 15 9.37 -21.41 15.21
CA ARG A 15 10.82 -21.60 15.05
C ARG A 15 11.44 -20.66 14.02
N GLU A 16 10.65 -20.22 13.03
CA GLU A 16 11.05 -19.32 11.95
C GLU A 16 9.93 -18.32 11.63
N ILE A 17 10.25 -17.29 10.85
CA ILE A 17 9.25 -16.32 10.37
C ILE A 17 8.36 -16.99 9.32
N ASN A 18 7.15 -17.39 9.72
CA ASN A 18 6.20 -18.08 8.85
C ASN A 18 4.74 -17.76 9.23
N LEU A 19 4.26 -16.60 8.77
CA LEU A 19 2.91 -16.10 9.08
C LEU A 19 1.81 -16.99 8.52
N ARG A 20 2.02 -17.55 7.32
CA ARG A 20 1.09 -18.50 6.72
C ARG A 20 0.85 -19.70 7.63
N ASP A 21 1.91 -20.35 8.11
CA ASP A 21 1.79 -21.51 9.00
C ASP A 21 1.13 -21.12 10.34
N PHE A 22 1.44 -19.93 10.87
CA PHE A 22 0.73 -19.40 12.06
C PHE A 22 -0.78 -19.30 11.82
N ILE A 23 -1.20 -18.65 10.73
CA ILE A 23 -2.61 -18.49 10.38
C ILE A 23 -3.23 -19.86 10.24
N GLN A 24 -2.74 -20.71 9.33
CA GLN A 24 -3.32 -22.02 8.99
C GLN A 24 -3.52 -22.94 10.20
N LYS A 25 -2.62 -22.85 11.21
CA LYS A 25 -2.70 -23.63 12.45
C LYS A 25 -3.70 -23.09 13.46
N ASN A 26 -4.00 -21.79 13.45
CA ASN A 26 -4.65 -21.12 14.56
C ASN A 26 -5.97 -20.43 14.22
N TYR A 27 -6.23 -20.11 12.96
CA TYR A 27 -7.50 -19.48 12.58
C TYR A 27 -8.67 -20.47 12.67
N ASP A 28 -9.85 -19.94 12.99
CA ASP A 28 -11.10 -20.69 12.96
C ASP A 28 -11.96 -20.20 11.78
N PRO A 29 -12.17 -21.04 10.73
CA PRO A 29 -13.05 -20.67 9.63
C PRO A 29 -14.46 -20.36 10.12
N TYR A 30 -15.00 -19.21 9.74
CA TYR A 30 -16.35 -18.79 10.10
C TYR A 30 -17.32 -19.06 8.95
N TYR A 31 -18.36 -19.85 9.23
CA TYR A 31 -19.42 -20.22 8.28
C TYR A 31 -20.77 -19.57 8.58
N GLY A 32 -20.86 -18.77 9.65
CA GLY A 32 -22.10 -18.07 10.02
C GLY A 32 -22.31 -16.79 9.22
N ASP A 33 -23.36 -16.05 9.60
CA ASP A 33 -23.81 -14.81 8.97
C ASP A 33 -23.37 -13.56 9.76
N GLU A 34 -23.93 -12.41 9.41
CA GLU A 34 -23.62 -11.12 10.03
C GLU A 34 -24.31 -10.87 11.38
N SER A 35 -25.08 -11.82 11.94
CA SER A 35 -25.93 -11.56 13.11
C SER A 35 -25.17 -11.24 14.39
N PHE A 36 -23.87 -11.54 14.43
CA PHE A 36 -23.01 -11.27 15.57
C PHE A 36 -22.43 -9.84 15.58
N LEU A 37 -22.56 -9.12 14.46
CA LEU A 37 -21.92 -7.80 14.33
C LEU A 37 -22.53 -6.78 15.28
N GLU A 38 -21.66 -5.98 15.87
CA GLU A 38 -22.00 -4.91 16.81
C GLU A 38 -21.85 -3.53 16.15
N GLY A 39 -22.69 -2.59 16.56
CA GLY A 39 -22.59 -1.19 16.13
C GLY A 39 -21.38 -0.46 16.74
N PRO A 40 -21.08 0.76 16.27
CA PRO A 40 -19.92 1.50 16.76
C PRO A 40 -20.06 1.86 18.24
N THR A 41 -18.93 1.99 18.93
CA THR A 41 -18.88 2.59 20.27
C THR A 41 -19.07 4.10 20.21
N GLU A 42 -19.36 4.72 21.36
CA GLU A 42 -19.40 6.18 21.47
C GLU A 42 -18.04 6.80 21.14
N GLU A 43 -16.94 6.15 21.56
CA GLU A 43 -15.59 6.62 21.26
C GLU A 43 -15.26 6.54 19.77
N THR A 44 -15.60 5.42 19.13
CA THR A 44 -15.47 5.28 17.67
C THR A 44 -16.25 6.35 16.92
N THR A 45 -17.52 6.56 17.30
CA THR A 45 -18.38 7.57 16.67
C THR A 45 -17.81 8.97 16.84
N SER A 46 -17.37 9.31 18.06
CA SER A 46 -16.78 10.61 18.38
C SER A 46 -15.48 10.86 17.62
N LEU A 47 -14.61 9.86 17.52
CA LEU A 47 -13.36 9.95 16.76
C LEU A 47 -13.63 10.16 15.28
N TRP A 48 -14.57 9.38 14.72
CA TRP A 48 -14.92 9.46 13.31
C TRP A 48 -15.58 10.79 12.95
N ASP A 49 -16.56 11.26 13.73
CA ASP A 49 -17.22 12.55 13.50
C ASP A 49 -16.21 13.70 13.53
N GLY A 50 -15.27 13.65 14.49
CA GLY A 50 -14.21 14.64 14.63
C GLY A 50 -13.29 14.75 13.41
N VAL A 51 -12.96 13.64 12.75
CA VAL A 51 -12.11 13.65 11.55
C VAL A 51 -12.89 13.78 10.25
N ASN A 52 -14.09 13.21 10.14
CA ASN A 52 -14.93 13.32 8.97
C ASN A 52 -15.30 14.79 8.71
N GLY A 53 -15.62 15.56 9.76
CA GLY A 53 -15.83 17.00 9.64
C GLY A 53 -14.64 17.73 9.01
N ARG A 54 -13.41 17.39 9.42
CA ARG A 54 -12.18 17.98 8.87
C ARG A 54 -11.93 17.57 7.43
N ILE A 55 -12.17 16.31 7.07
CA ILE A 55 -12.08 15.83 5.68
C ILE A 55 -13.05 16.61 4.79
N GLN A 56 -14.29 16.78 5.22
CA GLN A 56 -15.29 17.54 4.48
C GLN A 56 -14.89 19.02 4.32
N GLU A 57 -14.25 19.61 5.34
CA GLU A 57 -13.72 20.97 5.27
C GLU A 57 -12.55 21.09 4.27
N GLU A 58 -11.56 20.19 4.32
CA GLU A 58 -10.44 20.17 3.35
C GLU A 58 -10.95 20.08 1.90
N VAL A 59 -11.94 19.20 1.64
CA VAL A 59 -12.54 19.04 0.31
C VAL A 59 -13.30 20.30 -0.14
N ARG A 60 -14.11 20.91 0.74
CA ARG A 60 -14.89 22.12 0.40
C ARG A 60 -14.00 23.35 0.20
N ALA A 61 -13.01 23.52 1.07
CA ALA A 61 -12.08 24.64 1.03
C ALA A 61 -10.97 24.46 -0.03
N LYS A 62 -10.76 23.22 -0.51
CA LYS A 62 -9.64 22.83 -1.39
C LYS A 62 -8.29 23.19 -0.76
N THR A 63 -8.18 23.01 0.54
CA THR A 63 -6.97 23.27 1.32
C THR A 63 -6.42 21.96 1.86
N VAL A 64 -5.11 21.94 2.09
CA VAL A 64 -4.43 20.82 2.74
C VAL A 64 -3.52 21.35 3.84
N SER A 65 -3.42 20.61 4.94
CA SER A 65 -2.41 20.85 5.95
C SER A 65 -1.13 20.08 5.61
N VAL A 66 0.04 20.71 5.77
CA VAL A 66 1.35 20.10 5.48
C VAL A 66 2.31 20.41 6.61
N ASP A 67 3.13 19.45 7.02
CA ASP A 67 4.29 19.73 7.87
C ASP A 67 5.39 20.40 7.06
N LEU A 68 5.64 21.68 7.36
CA LEU A 68 6.63 22.52 6.67
C LEU A 68 7.99 22.55 7.38
N GLU A 69 8.14 21.82 8.49
CA GLU A 69 9.34 21.85 9.35
C GLU A 69 10.19 20.59 9.23
N ARG A 70 9.62 19.49 8.70
CA ARG A 70 10.25 18.16 8.69
C ARG A 70 10.03 17.44 7.37
N PHE A 71 11.02 16.66 6.96
CA PHE A 71 10.90 15.71 5.85
C PHE A 71 10.45 14.33 6.33
N SER A 72 9.92 13.52 5.42
CA SER A 72 9.54 12.13 5.64
C SER A 72 10.64 11.31 6.32
N GLY A 73 10.23 10.38 7.16
CA GLY A 73 11.09 9.45 7.89
C GLY A 73 10.28 8.76 8.97
N ILE A 74 10.65 7.52 9.32
CA ILE A 74 9.87 6.67 10.22
C ILE A 74 9.69 7.36 11.57
N ASP A 75 10.75 7.95 12.12
CA ASP A 75 10.76 8.52 13.47
C ASP A 75 10.96 10.05 13.53
N ASN A 76 10.72 10.76 12.42
CA ASN A 76 10.94 12.21 12.35
C ASN A 76 9.88 13.06 13.06
N PHE A 77 8.69 12.51 13.28
CA PHE A 77 7.53 13.27 13.77
C PHE A 77 7.21 12.92 15.23
N PRO A 78 6.76 13.88 16.05
CA PRO A 78 6.23 13.58 17.38
C PRO A 78 4.89 12.83 17.27
N PRO A 79 4.42 12.20 18.36
CA PRO A 79 3.16 11.48 18.35
C PRO A 79 1.97 12.42 18.09
N GLY A 80 1.05 12.01 17.23
CA GLY A 80 -0.18 12.73 16.90
C GLY A 80 -1.41 11.92 17.26
N TYR A 81 -2.48 12.60 17.66
CA TYR A 81 -3.73 12.01 18.12
C TYR A 81 -4.94 12.73 17.49
N ILE A 82 -6.05 12.02 17.34
CA ILE A 82 -7.37 12.61 17.06
C ILE A 82 -7.95 13.11 18.39
N ASP A 83 -8.03 12.22 19.37
CA ASP A 83 -8.39 12.45 20.77
C ASP A 83 -7.78 11.31 21.61
N GLN A 84 -6.65 11.60 22.25
CA GLN A 84 -5.84 10.61 22.95
C GLN A 84 -6.62 9.84 24.03
N GLY A 85 -7.64 10.44 24.64
CA GLY A 85 -8.43 9.78 25.69
C GLY A 85 -9.39 8.70 25.18
N ARG A 86 -9.66 8.68 23.88
CA ARG A 86 -10.68 7.84 23.23
C ARG A 86 -10.08 6.80 22.29
N GLU A 87 -8.81 6.93 21.97
CA GLU A 87 -8.11 6.05 21.03
C GLU A 87 -7.56 4.82 21.74
N ARG A 88 -8.05 3.64 21.34
CA ARG A 88 -7.39 2.35 21.60
C ARG A 88 -6.27 2.10 20.60
N ILE A 89 -6.52 2.42 19.33
CA ILE A 89 -5.52 2.31 18.25
C ILE A 89 -5.00 3.69 17.90
N VAL A 90 -3.74 3.95 18.19
CA VAL A 90 -3.06 5.24 18.04
C VAL A 90 -2.03 5.23 16.90
N GLY A 91 -1.63 6.43 16.50
CA GLY A 91 -0.60 6.65 15.49
C GLY A 91 -1.14 7.46 14.31
N LEU A 92 -0.41 8.51 13.93
CA LEU A 92 -0.68 9.33 12.75
C LEU A 92 0.62 9.58 11.98
N GLN A 93 0.51 9.86 10.68
CA GLN A 93 1.67 10.15 9.81
C GLN A 93 2.48 11.35 10.31
N THR A 94 1.82 12.35 10.87
CA THR A 94 2.44 13.53 11.49
C THR A 94 1.90 13.71 12.92
N ASP A 95 2.05 14.90 13.48
CA ASP A 95 1.59 15.29 14.81
C ASP A 95 0.09 15.65 14.88
N ALA A 96 -0.59 15.72 13.73
CA ALA A 96 -2.02 16.06 13.65
C ALA A 96 -2.76 15.25 12.58
N PRO A 97 -4.08 15.02 12.73
CA PRO A 97 -4.89 14.36 11.70
C PRO A 97 -4.81 15.09 10.36
N LEU A 98 -4.74 14.34 9.25
CA LEU A 98 -4.74 14.81 7.85
C LEU A 98 -3.54 15.66 7.40
N LYS A 99 -2.68 16.11 8.33
CA LYS A 99 -1.48 16.88 8.01
C LYS A 99 -0.49 16.00 7.23
N ARG A 100 -0.22 16.39 5.97
CA ARG A 100 0.59 15.66 5.00
C ARG A 100 2.08 15.87 5.24
N ILE A 101 2.87 14.86 4.87
CA ILE A 101 4.34 14.86 4.97
C ILE A 101 4.98 15.44 3.70
N MET A 102 6.02 16.25 3.84
CA MET A 102 6.94 16.55 2.74
C MET A 102 7.90 15.37 2.52
N ASN A 103 7.75 14.63 1.42
CA ASN A 103 8.67 13.54 1.06
C ASN A 103 9.56 13.97 -0.12
N PRO A 104 10.82 14.35 0.13
CA PRO A 104 11.71 14.86 -0.91
C PRO A 104 12.44 13.75 -1.68
N TYR A 105 12.47 12.51 -1.18
CA TYR A 105 13.30 11.43 -1.73
C TYR A 105 12.87 11.04 -3.15
N GLY A 106 11.56 11.01 -3.40
CA GLY A 106 10.98 10.75 -4.72
C GLY A 106 11.25 11.86 -5.75
N GLY A 107 11.46 13.10 -5.30
CA GLY A 107 11.73 14.24 -6.17
C GLY A 107 11.41 15.58 -5.50
N PHE A 108 12.39 16.49 -5.46
CA PHE A 108 12.22 17.77 -4.76
C PHE A 108 11.27 18.71 -5.50
N ARG A 109 11.33 18.72 -6.84
CA ARG A 109 10.45 19.52 -7.69
C ARG A 109 8.97 19.20 -7.48
N MET A 110 8.65 17.93 -7.23
CA MET A 110 7.28 17.49 -6.92
C MET A 110 6.79 18.14 -5.62
N VAL A 111 7.63 18.17 -4.57
CA VAL A 111 7.29 18.82 -3.29
C VAL A 111 7.04 20.31 -3.51
N GLN A 112 7.92 21.02 -4.23
CA GLN A 112 7.77 22.46 -4.50
C GLN A 112 6.50 22.78 -5.28
N ASN A 113 6.22 22.02 -6.34
CA ASN A 113 5.02 22.19 -7.14
C ASN A 113 3.76 21.92 -6.31
N SER A 114 3.77 20.88 -5.48
CA SER A 114 2.64 20.55 -4.60
C SER A 114 2.38 21.67 -3.59
N LEU A 115 3.41 22.15 -2.88
CA LEU A 115 3.26 23.26 -1.94
C LEU A 115 2.74 24.53 -2.62
N SER A 116 3.31 24.86 -3.79
CA SER A 116 2.91 26.04 -4.57
C SER A 116 1.45 25.98 -5.02
N ALA A 117 0.95 24.79 -5.39
CA ALA A 117 -0.45 24.57 -5.78
C ALA A 117 -1.44 24.89 -4.64
N TYR A 118 -1.01 24.76 -3.39
CA TYR A 118 -1.80 25.10 -2.20
C TYR A 118 -1.41 26.44 -1.56
N GLY A 119 -0.58 27.24 -2.23
CA GLY A 119 -0.12 28.54 -1.70
C GLY A 119 0.81 28.44 -0.48
N LEU A 120 1.37 27.26 -0.23
CA LEU A 120 2.29 26.97 0.87
C LEU A 120 3.75 27.15 0.44
N LYS A 121 4.63 27.44 1.39
CA LYS A 121 6.08 27.56 1.16
C LYS A 121 6.84 26.93 2.32
N MET A 122 7.81 26.08 2.01
CA MET A 122 8.77 25.59 3.00
C MET A 122 9.88 26.62 3.25
N ASP A 123 10.66 26.41 4.30
CA ASP A 123 11.88 27.19 4.56
C ASP A 123 12.90 27.00 3.40
N PRO A 124 13.32 28.08 2.71
CA PRO A 124 14.32 28.01 1.66
C PRO A 124 15.66 27.39 2.08
N GLU A 125 16.03 27.51 3.36
CA GLU A 125 17.27 26.92 3.87
C GLU A 125 17.16 25.39 3.99
N MET A 126 15.98 24.86 4.33
CA MET A 126 15.72 23.41 4.29
C MET A 126 15.86 22.86 2.88
N GLU A 127 15.29 23.58 1.91
CA GLU A 127 15.42 23.24 0.49
C GLU A 127 16.88 23.22 0.04
N LYS A 128 17.59 24.32 0.31
CA LYS A 128 18.98 24.48 -0.12
C LYS A 128 19.86 23.36 0.44
N ARG A 129 19.77 23.09 1.75
CA ARG A 129 20.57 22.03 2.39
C ARG A 129 20.26 20.66 1.83
N TYR A 130 18.98 20.35 1.59
CA TYR A 130 18.63 19.05 1.03
C TYR A 130 19.22 18.87 -0.38
N GLN A 131 19.05 19.87 -1.25
CA GLN A 131 19.54 19.81 -2.64
C GLN A 131 21.08 19.83 -2.72
N GLU A 132 21.77 20.42 -1.75
CA GLU A 132 23.24 20.42 -1.68
C GLU A 132 23.80 19.00 -1.41
N TYR A 133 23.13 18.20 -0.58
CA TYR A 133 23.69 16.94 -0.07
C TYR A 133 23.04 15.69 -0.66
N ARG A 134 21.75 15.73 -1.04
CA ARG A 134 20.98 14.53 -1.39
C ARG A 134 20.35 14.63 -2.78
N LYS A 135 20.90 13.87 -3.71
CA LYS A 135 20.24 13.58 -5.00
C LYS A 135 18.93 12.83 -4.76
N THR A 136 17.90 13.18 -5.52
CA THR A 136 16.58 12.53 -5.48
C THR A 136 16.44 11.47 -6.57
N HIS A 137 15.48 10.56 -6.39
CA HIS A 137 15.04 9.62 -7.41
C HIS A 137 14.74 10.32 -8.74
N ASN A 138 13.86 11.32 -8.72
CA ASN A 138 13.51 12.11 -9.90
C ASN A 138 14.75 12.66 -10.63
N GLN A 139 15.68 13.28 -9.91
CA GLN A 139 16.90 13.81 -10.55
C GLN A 139 17.75 12.68 -11.14
N GLY A 140 17.89 11.54 -10.44
CA GLY A 140 18.60 10.36 -10.93
C GLY A 140 18.03 9.83 -12.24
N VAL A 141 16.72 9.64 -12.27
CA VAL A 141 15.99 9.16 -13.45
C VAL A 141 16.16 10.11 -14.63
N PHE A 142 15.93 11.40 -14.43
CA PHE A 142 16.02 12.36 -15.52
C PHE A 142 17.47 12.52 -16.03
N ASP A 143 18.48 12.39 -15.18
CA ASP A 143 19.88 12.39 -15.63
C ASP A 143 20.22 11.17 -16.51
N ALA A 144 19.54 10.03 -16.30
CA ALA A 144 19.77 8.79 -17.05
C ALA A 144 18.83 8.61 -18.26
N TYR A 145 17.70 9.31 -18.32
CA TYR A 145 16.77 9.21 -19.44
C TYR A 145 17.38 9.66 -20.77
N THR A 146 17.14 8.87 -21.81
CA THR A 146 17.44 9.23 -23.20
C THR A 146 16.44 10.27 -23.73
N GLU A 147 16.79 10.91 -24.85
CA GLU A 147 15.86 11.80 -25.56
C GLU A 147 14.59 11.07 -26.01
N GLU A 148 14.69 9.80 -26.38
CA GLU A 148 13.56 8.96 -26.78
C GLU A 148 12.59 8.73 -25.61
N MET A 149 13.10 8.38 -24.44
CA MET A 149 12.29 8.19 -23.23
C MET A 149 11.55 9.49 -22.85
N ARG A 150 12.28 10.61 -22.85
CA ARG A 150 11.70 11.94 -22.56
C ARG A 150 10.63 12.31 -23.57
N LYS A 151 10.86 12.04 -24.85
CA LYS A 151 9.88 12.32 -25.91
C LYS A 151 8.61 11.48 -25.73
N ALA A 152 8.74 10.16 -25.53
CA ALA A 152 7.61 9.26 -25.32
C ALA A 152 6.75 9.68 -24.12
N ARG A 153 7.39 10.18 -23.05
CA ARG A 153 6.70 10.75 -21.88
C ARG A 153 5.99 12.06 -22.21
N SER A 154 6.70 13.02 -22.81
CA SER A 154 6.16 14.36 -23.09
C SER A 154 4.95 14.35 -24.01
N VAL A 155 4.88 13.38 -24.94
CA VAL A 155 3.76 13.23 -25.86
C VAL A 155 2.65 12.31 -25.35
N GLY A 156 2.79 11.76 -24.14
CA GLY A 156 1.78 10.88 -23.55
C GLY A 156 1.67 9.49 -24.19
N LEU A 157 2.73 9.02 -24.86
CA LEU A 157 2.84 7.62 -25.28
C LEU A 157 3.07 6.71 -24.06
N LEU A 158 3.91 7.17 -23.13
CA LEU A 158 4.09 6.59 -21.80
C LEU A 158 3.63 7.61 -20.75
N THR A 159 2.73 7.23 -19.85
CA THR A 159 2.10 8.17 -18.90
C THR A 159 2.04 7.61 -17.49
N GLY A 160 2.10 8.53 -16.52
CA GLY A 160 1.99 8.20 -15.10
C GLY A 160 3.18 7.41 -14.53
N LEU A 161 4.31 7.37 -15.22
CA LEU A 161 5.50 6.64 -14.79
C LEU A 161 5.96 7.09 -13.39
N PRO A 162 6.49 6.20 -12.52
CA PRO A 162 6.92 6.55 -11.18
C PRO A 162 8.31 7.22 -11.19
N ASP A 163 8.45 8.30 -11.96
CA ASP A 163 9.68 9.09 -12.08
C ASP A 163 9.68 10.38 -11.25
N ALA A 164 8.59 10.66 -10.53
CA ALA A 164 8.42 11.88 -9.72
C ALA A 164 7.81 11.63 -8.33
N TYR A 165 7.62 10.37 -7.94
CA TYR A 165 7.02 9.95 -6.68
C TYR A 165 7.45 8.51 -6.35
N GLY A 166 7.21 8.04 -5.13
CA GLY A 166 7.54 6.66 -4.75
C GLY A 166 6.80 5.62 -5.60
N ARG A 167 7.49 4.56 -6.04
CA ARG A 167 6.89 3.54 -6.92
C ARG A 167 5.69 2.79 -6.31
N GLY A 168 5.65 2.61 -4.98
CA GLY A 168 4.64 1.78 -4.32
C GLY A 168 4.73 0.31 -4.78
N ARG A 169 3.60 -0.41 -4.79
CA ARG A 169 3.51 -1.83 -5.19
C ARG A 169 4.43 -2.76 -4.37
N ILE A 170 4.58 -2.42 -3.10
CA ILE A 170 5.31 -3.20 -2.10
C ILE A 170 4.37 -3.35 -0.90
N ILE A 171 4.17 -4.59 -0.45
CA ILE A 171 3.43 -4.89 0.77
C ILE A 171 4.41 -5.49 1.77
N GLY A 172 4.73 -4.72 2.80
CA GLY A 172 5.41 -5.26 3.96
C GLY A 172 4.50 -6.27 4.66
N ASP A 173 5.03 -7.38 5.16
CA ASP A 173 4.25 -8.30 5.98
C ASP A 173 4.15 -7.74 7.41
N TYR A 174 3.28 -6.75 7.59
CA TYR A 174 3.13 -5.96 8.83
C TYR A 174 2.73 -6.82 10.04
N ARG A 175 2.08 -7.96 9.79
CA ARG A 175 1.71 -9.00 10.76
C ARG A 175 2.92 -9.54 11.52
N ARG A 176 4.12 -9.51 10.92
CA ARG A 176 5.37 -9.98 11.54
C ARG A 176 5.67 -9.24 12.84
N VAL A 177 5.42 -7.93 12.90
CA VAL A 177 5.71 -7.14 14.10
C VAL A 177 4.81 -7.58 15.24
N ALA A 178 3.52 -7.82 14.97
CA ALA A 178 2.59 -8.36 15.96
C ALA A 178 2.97 -9.77 16.41
N LEU A 179 3.27 -10.70 15.49
CA LEU A 179 3.54 -12.09 15.86
C LEU A 179 4.89 -12.29 16.58
N TYR A 180 5.94 -11.58 16.15
CA TYR A 180 7.31 -11.84 16.59
C TYR A 180 7.93 -10.74 17.45
N GLY A 181 7.47 -9.49 17.32
CA GLY A 181 8.14 -8.31 17.89
C GLY A 181 9.40 -7.92 17.10
N ILE A 182 9.78 -6.65 17.23
CA ILE A 182 10.91 -6.07 16.47
C ILE A 182 12.24 -6.75 16.79
N ASP A 183 12.50 -7.08 18.07
CA ASP A 183 13.83 -7.58 18.48
C ASP A 183 14.17 -8.91 17.78
N TYR A 184 13.18 -9.80 17.64
CA TYR A 184 13.37 -11.07 16.92
C TYR A 184 13.53 -10.88 15.41
N LEU A 185 12.77 -9.94 14.82
CA LEU A 185 12.89 -9.63 13.39
C LEU A 185 14.27 -9.05 13.08
N GLN A 186 14.78 -8.20 13.96
CA GLN A 186 16.10 -7.60 13.85
C GLN A 186 17.21 -8.65 14.04
N GLU A 187 17.09 -9.53 15.03
CA GLU A 187 18.02 -10.65 15.23
C GLU A 187 18.07 -11.54 13.98
N THR A 188 16.91 -11.87 13.42
CA THR A 188 16.79 -12.69 12.21
C THR A 188 17.43 -12.00 11.01
N ARG A 189 17.14 -10.71 10.77
CA ARG A 189 17.75 -9.97 9.66
C ARG A 189 19.27 -9.79 9.83
N THR A 190 19.75 -9.67 11.06
CA THR A 190 21.18 -9.62 11.38
C THR A 190 21.86 -10.95 11.03
N LYS A 191 21.21 -12.09 11.33
CA LYS A 191 21.67 -13.41 10.89
C LYS A 191 21.66 -13.55 9.37
N ASP A 192 20.60 -13.09 8.69
CA ASP A 192 20.53 -13.11 7.23
C ASP A 192 21.71 -12.35 6.60
N LYS A 193 22.01 -11.16 7.12
CA LYS A 193 23.16 -10.37 6.69
C LYS A 193 24.49 -11.07 6.95
N ALA A 194 24.66 -11.68 8.12
CA ALA A 194 25.87 -12.43 8.47
C ALA A 194 26.05 -13.70 7.62
N ASN A 195 24.94 -14.33 7.22
CA ASN A 195 24.92 -15.53 6.39
C ASN A 195 25.02 -15.23 4.89
N HIS A 196 24.91 -13.95 4.49
CA HIS A 196 25.12 -13.53 3.10
C HIS A 196 26.62 -13.47 2.77
N ILE A 197 27.27 -14.63 2.86
CA ILE A 197 28.68 -14.88 2.56
C ILE A 197 28.81 -15.41 1.13
N GLY A 198 29.58 -14.73 0.30
CA GLY A 198 29.75 -15.05 -1.12
C GLY A 198 30.77 -14.15 -1.81
N LEU A 199 30.87 -14.25 -3.13
CA LEU A 199 31.71 -13.34 -3.92
C LEU A 199 31.20 -11.90 -3.78
N THR A 200 32.13 -10.95 -3.66
CA THR A 200 31.83 -9.52 -3.57
C THR A 200 31.46 -8.96 -4.95
N THR A 201 30.25 -9.23 -5.39
CA THR A 201 29.62 -8.61 -6.58
C THR A 201 28.84 -7.36 -6.18
N GLU A 202 28.50 -6.51 -7.15
CA GLU A 202 27.64 -5.34 -6.91
C GLU A 202 26.29 -5.74 -6.28
N GLU A 203 25.70 -6.84 -6.73
CA GLU A 203 24.46 -7.40 -6.17
C GLU A 203 24.63 -7.80 -4.70
N ALA A 204 25.72 -8.49 -4.36
CA ALA A 204 25.98 -8.91 -2.99
C ALA A 204 26.36 -7.74 -2.06
N ILE A 205 26.98 -6.68 -2.60
CA ILE A 205 27.21 -5.43 -1.85
C ILE A 205 25.87 -4.75 -1.56
N ARG A 206 25.04 -4.54 -2.60
CA ARG A 206 23.72 -3.92 -2.49
C ARG A 206 22.83 -4.66 -1.49
N ALA A 207 22.75 -5.99 -1.58
CA ALA A 207 21.95 -6.79 -0.65
C ALA A 207 22.36 -6.60 0.82
N ARG A 208 23.67 -6.55 1.11
CA ARG A 208 24.17 -6.33 2.48
C ARG A 208 23.94 -4.91 2.99
N GLU A 209 23.98 -3.92 2.10
CA GLU A 209 23.60 -2.54 2.41
C GLU A 209 22.10 -2.46 2.71
N GLU A 210 21.24 -3.02 1.85
CA GLU A 210 19.79 -3.10 2.04
C GLU A 210 19.41 -3.81 3.34
N PHE A 211 20.11 -4.90 3.72
CA PHE A 211 19.89 -5.52 5.03
C PHE A 211 20.25 -4.59 6.19
N SER A 212 21.27 -3.75 6.03
CA SER A 212 21.65 -2.77 7.05
C SER A 212 20.61 -1.65 7.19
N GLU A 213 20.06 -1.18 6.06
CA GLU A 213 18.94 -0.24 6.04
C GLU A 213 17.71 -0.84 6.72
N GLN A 214 17.36 -2.10 6.40
CA GLN A 214 16.24 -2.80 7.04
C GLN A 214 16.41 -2.95 8.56
N ILE A 215 17.62 -3.23 9.04
CA ILE A 215 17.92 -3.31 10.48
C ILE A 215 17.73 -1.94 11.15
N ARG A 216 18.21 -0.86 10.54
CA ARG A 216 18.02 0.50 11.05
C ARG A 216 16.55 0.92 11.04
N ALA A 217 15.83 0.61 9.97
CA ALA A 217 14.40 0.86 9.89
C ALA A 217 13.64 0.15 11.03
N LEU A 218 13.98 -1.10 11.35
CA LEU A 218 13.40 -1.81 12.49
C LEU A 218 13.64 -1.08 13.83
N ASP A 219 14.84 -0.55 14.06
CA ASP A 219 15.13 0.29 15.23
C ASP A 219 14.28 1.57 15.26
N GLU A 220 14.13 2.24 14.11
CA GLU A 220 13.30 3.45 13.98
C GLU A 220 11.82 3.15 14.23
N ILE A 221 11.28 2.01 13.78
CA ILE A 221 9.89 1.60 14.03
C ILE A 221 9.67 1.44 15.54
N LYS A 222 10.62 0.81 16.24
CA LYS A 222 10.59 0.65 17.70
C LYS A 222 10.69 1.99 18.43
N SER A 223 11.57 2.88 17.97
CA SER A 223 11.68 4.25 18.50
C SER A 223 10.38 5.03 18.32
N MET A 224 9.80 4.99 17.13
CA MET A 224 8.52 5.62 16.80
C MET A 224 7.39 5.13 17.72
N ALA A 225 7.23 3.81 17.86
CA ALA A 225 6.19 3.24 18.73
C ALA A 225 6.40 3.62 20.20
N SER A 226 7.66 3.71 20.66
CA SER A 226 7.97 4.11 22.03
C SER A 226 7.52 5.53 22.37
N LYS A 227 7.50 6.45 21.39
CA LYS A 227 6.96 7.82 21.57
C LYS A 227 5.45 7.84 21.79
N TYR A 228 4.74 6.80 21.36
CA TYR A 228 3.33 6.55 21.68
C TYR A 228 3.14 5.73 22.96
N GLY A 229 4.21 5.39 23.69
CA GLY A 229 4.15 4.62 24.93
C GLY A 229 4.16 3.09 24.76
N TYR A 230 4.47 2.58 23.57
CA TYR A 230 4.42 1.16 23.27
C TYR A 230 5.82 0.54 23.13
N ASP A 231 6.05 -0.57 23.83
CA ASP A 231 7.23 -1.43 23.62
C ASP A 231 6.89 -2.60 22.68
N ILE A 232 7.21 -2.40 21.40
CA ILE A 232 7.01 -3.38 20.34
C ILE A 232 8.25 -4.25 20.05
N GLY A 233 9.31 -4.15 20.87
CA GLY A 233 10.47 -5.04 20.78
C GLY A 233 10.05 -6.51 20.94
N ARG A 234 9.00 -6.72 21.74
CA ARG A 234 8.36 -8.00 22.03
C ARG A 234 7.07 -8.23 21.23
N PRO A 235 6.66 -9.49 21.00
CA PRO A 235 5.43 -9.82 20.29
C PRO A 235 4.16 -9.37 21.02
N ALA A 236 3.09 -9.11 20.28
CA ALA A 236 1.76 -8.75 20.79
C ALA A 236 1.17 -9.87 21.68
N ARG A 237 0.60 -9.49 22.82
CA ARG A 237 0.08 -10.41 23.85
C ARG A 237 -1.42 -10.54 23.83
N ASN A 238 -2.15 -9.61 23.23
CA ASN A 238 -3.60 -9.57 23.18
C ASN A 238 -4.06 -8.99 21.82
N ALA A 239 -5.36 -8.96 21.58
CA ALA A 239 -5.97 -8.47 20.34
C ALA A 239 -5.67 -7.00 20.05
N GLU A 240 -5.76 -6.14 21.07
CA GLU A 240 -5.48 -4.70 20.94
C GLU A 240 -4.04 -4.45 20.51
N GLU A 241 -3.09 -5.16 21.12
CA GLU A 241 -1.69 -5.09 20.73
C GLU A 241 -1.43 -5.71 19.36
N ALA A 242 -2.12 -6.79 18.98
CA ALA A 242 -1.94 -7.38 17.65
C ALA A 242 -2.35 -6.39 16.54
N VAL A 243 -3.47 -5.69 16.73
CA VAL A 243 -3.94 -4.62 15.85
C VAL A 243 -2.96 -3.44 15.86
N GLN A 244 -2.55 -2.98 17.04
CA GLN A 244 -1.67 -1.82 17.18
C GLN A 244 -0.25 -2.07 16.63
N TRP A 245 0.31 -3.27 16.79
CA TRP A 245 1.68 -3.61 16.35
C TRP A 245 1.72 -3.72 14.83
N LEU A 246 0.68 -4.34 14.24
CA LEU A 246 0.47 -4.37 12.80
C LEU A 246 0.36 -2.93 12.27
N TYR A 247 -0.46 -2.10 12.91
CA TYR A 247 -0.64 -0.73 12.48
C TYR A 247 0.65 0.10 12.61
N PHE A 248 1.45 -0.05 13.67
CA PHE A 248 2.74 0.66 13.76
C PHE A 248 3.71 0.25 12.64
N ALA A 249 3.74 -1.03 12.27
CA ALA A 249 4.56 -1.49 11.15
C ALA A 249 4.10 -0.85 9.82
N TYR A 250 2.79 -0.74 9.60
CA TYR A 250 2.23 -0.06 8.44
C TYR A 250 2.45 1.46 8.48
N LEU A 251 2.29 2.08 9.66
CA LEU A 251 2.47 3.52 9.89
C LEU A 251 3.89 3.96 9.52
N ALA A 252 4.90 3.17 9.88
CA ALA A 252 6.27 3.43 9.48
C ALA A 252 6.43 3.50 7.95
N ALA A 253 5.81 2.56 7.22
CA ALA A 253 5.86 2.55 5.76
C ALA A 253 5.26 3.83 5.16
N VAL A 254 4.12 4.30 5.66
CA VAL A 254 3.45 5.52 5.16
C VAL A 254 4.01 6.82 5.72
N LYS A 255 4.91 6.77 6.73
CA LYS A 255 5.69 7.93 7.21
C LYS A 255 6.95 8.18 6.40
N GLU A 256 7.55 7.11 5.89
CA GLU A 256 8.79 7.18 5.12
C GLU A 256 8.54 7.28 3.61
N ASN A 257 7.56 6.53 3.10
CA ASN A 257 7.31 6.39 1.68
C ASN A 257 6.01 7.09 1.24
N ASN A 258 6.00 7.58 0.00
CA ASN A 258 4.82 8.18 -0.65
C ASN A 258 4.44 7.43 -1.94
N GLY A 259 4.51 6.10 -1.89
CA GLY A 259 4.15 5.21 -2.98
C GLY A 259 2.79 5.56 -3.58
N ALA A 260 2.56 5.32 -4.88
CA ALA A 260 1.21 5.45 -5.42
C ALA A 260 0.25 4.57 -4.61
N ALA A 261 0.55 3.26 -4.53
CA ALA A 261 -0.18 2.31 -3.71
C ALA A 261 0.63 1.83 -2.51
N MET A 262 0.06 2.02 -1.31
CA MET A 262 0.59 1.61 -0.01
C MET A 262 -0.38 0.59 0.62
N SER A 263 -0.47 -0.59 0.02
CA SER A 263 -1.48 -1.58 0.41
C SER A 263 -1.18 -2.24 1.77
N LEU A 264 -2.23 -2.54 2.54
CA LEU A 264 -2.12 -3.09 3.90
C LEU A 264 -1.84 -4.60 3.89
N GLY A 265 -2.34 -5.35 2.91
CA GLY A 265 -2.06 -6.78 2.76
C GLY A 265 -3.28 -7.67 2.96
N ARG A 266 -3.13 -8.77 3.73
CA ARG A 266 -4.16 -9.77 4.02
C ARG A 266 -4.11 -10.12 5.50
N ASN A 267 -4.93 -9.45 6.29
CA ASN A 267 -4.76 -9.34 7.73
C ASN A 267 -5.96 -9.86 8.53
N THR A 268 -7.14 -9.96 7.92
CA THR A 268 -8.39 -10.40 8.59
C THR A 268 -8.25 -11.71 9.37
N ALA A 269 -7.83 -12.81 8.73
CA ALA A 269 -7.65 -14.10 9.41
C ALA A 269 -6.52 -14.07 10.46
N PHE A 270 -5.48 -13.25 10.26
CA PHE A 270 -4.39 -13.08 11.22
C PHE A 270 -4.85 -12.38 12.51
N LEU A 271 -5.57 -11.26 12.37
CA LEU A 271 -6.09 -10.50 13.50
C LEU A 271 -7.16 -11.30 14.24
N ASP A 272 -7.98 -12.05 13.51
CA ASP A 272 -9.04 -12.88 14.10
C ASP A 272 -8.50 -13.94 15.08
N VAL A 273 -7.32 -14.51 14.83
CA VAL A 273 -6.68 -15.45 15.75
C VAL A 273 -6.48 -14.85 17.15
N TYR A 274 -6.10 -13.58 17.23
CA TYR A 274 -5.93 -12.89 18.51
C TYR A 274 -7.28 -12.48 19.11
N ILE A 275 -8.20 -11.98 18.28
CA ILE A 275 -9.52 -11.53 18.70
C ILE A 275 -10.34 -12.70 19.26
N GLU A 276 -10.44 -13.83 18.55
CA GLU A 276 -11.20 -14.99 19.02
C GLU A 276 -10.58 -15.62 20.27
N ARG A 277 -9.25 -15.59 20.41
CA ARG A 277 -8.60 -16.03 21.66
C ARG A 277 -9.05 -15.15 22.81
N ASP A 278 -8.98 -13.84 22.67
CA ASP A 278 -9.32 -12.91 23.75
C ASP A 278 -10.84 -12.91 24.07
N LEU A 279 -11.70 -13.09 23.06
CA LEU A 279 -13.13 -13.35 23.24
C LEU A 279 -13.39 -14.64 24.02
N SER A 280 -12.70 -15.74 23.67
CA SER A 280 -12.86 -17.03 24.34
C SER A 280 -12.41 -17.02 25.81
N LEU A 281 -11.46 -16.14 26.13
CA LEU A 281 -10.98 -15.90 27.49
C LEU A 281 -11.84 -14.89 28.26
N GLY A 282 -12.82 -14.26 27.62
CA GLY A 282 -13.66 -13.21 28.21
C GLY A 282 -12.90 -11.93 28.53
N LEU A 283 -11.79 -11.66 27.84
CA LEU A 283 -10.97 -10.44 28.04
C LEU A 283 -11.56 -9.24 27.31
N ILE A 284 -12.26 -9.50 26.21
CA ILE A 284 -13.00 -8.52 25.41
C ILE A 284 -14.38 -9.09 25.08
N ASP A 285 -15.31 -8.21 24.73
CA ASP A 285 -16.59 -8.57 24.11
C ASP A 285 -16.56 -8.26 22.60
N GLU A 286 -17.61 -8.65 21.89
CA GLU A 286 -17.72 -8.44 20.44
C GLU A 286 -17.72 -6.96 20.06
N LYS A 287 -18.33 -6.11 20.91
CA LYS A 287 -18.36 -4.67 20.69
C LYS A 287 -16.96 -4.06 20.79
N THR A 288 -16.15 -4.51 21.74
CA THR A 288 -14.73 -4.14 21.85
C THR A 288 -13.94 -4.66 20.66
N ALA A 289 -14.19 -5.89 20.20
CA ALA A 289 -13.55 -6.43 19.00
C ALA A 289 -13.84 -5.58 17.76
N GLN A 290 -15.09 -5.15 17.57
CA GLN A 290 -15.47 -4.25 16.49
C GLN A 290 -14.81 -2.87 16.66
N GLU A 291 -14.75 -2.31 17.87
CA GLU A 291 -14.07 -1.03 18.14
C GLU A 291 -12.59 -1.05 17.72
N LEU A 292 -11.86 -2.15 17.97
CA LEU A 292 -10.46 -2.28 17.53
C LEU A 292 -10.34 -2.19 16.01
N ILE A 293 -11.24 -2.84 15.27
CA ILE A 293 -11.25 -2.84 13.79
C ILE A 293 -11.72 -1.48 13.26
N ASP A 294 -12.76 -0.90 13.84
CA ASP A 294 -13.25 0.43 13.47
C ASP A 294 -12.15 1.48 13.67
N GLN A 295 -11.48 1.51 14.83
CA GLN A 295 -10.42 2.48 15.08
C GLN A 295 -9.17 2.25 14.20
N LEU A 296 -8.81 0.99 13.90
CA LEU A 296 -7.81 0.70 12.88
C LEU A 296 -8.22 1.32 11.54
N VAL A 297 -9.45 1.05 11.08
CA VAL A 297 -9.95 1.56 9.79
C VAL A 297 -10.04 3.09 9.76
N ILE A 298 -10.38 3.75 10.87
CA ILE A 298 -10.27 5.21 10.99
C ILE A 298 -8.85 5.65 10.65
N LYS A 299 -7.82 5.01 11.22
CA LYS A 299 -6.43 5.35 10.93
C LYS A 299 -6.04 5.12 9.47
N LEU A 300 -6.51 4.03 8.86
CA LEU A 300 -6.28 3.75 7.43
C LEU A 300 -6.95 4.82 6.55
N ARG A 301 -8.15 5.29 6.90
CA ARG A 301 -8.87 6.37 6.22
C ARG A 301 -8.20 7.73 6.32
N LEU A 302 -7.25 7.91 7.24
CA LEU A 302 -6.51 9.15 7.46
C LEU A 302 -5.15 9.21 6.75
N VAL A 303 -4.73 8.13 6.09
CA VAL A 303 -3.47 8.14 5.32
C VAL A 303 -3.59 9.12 4.15
N ARG A 304 -2.66 10.07 4.06
CA ARG A 304 -2.60 11.09 3.01
C ARG A 304 -1.17 11.27 2.51
N HIS A 305 -1.03 11.65 1.25
CA HIS A 305 0.26 12.01 0.67
C HIS A 305 0.17 13.38 0.02
N LEU A 306 1.20 14.22 0.14
CA LEU A 306 1.27 15.46 -0.61
C LEU A 306 1.47 15.13 -2.10
N ARG A 307 0.55 15.59 -2.95
CA ARG A 307 0.52 15.33 -4.39
C ARG A 307 0.39 16.64 -5.17
N THR A 308 0.80 16.59 -6.43
CA THR A 308 0.60 17.71 -7.37
C THR A 308 -0.76 17.59 -8.07
N PRO A 309 -1.32 18.69 -8.59
CA PRO A 309 -2.55 18.63 -9.37
C PRO A 309 -2.50 17.64 -10.55
N GLU A 310 -1.35 17.49 -11.21
CA GLU A 310 -1.21 16.54 -12.33
C GLU A 310 -1.29 15.08 -11.86
N TYR A 311 -0.83 14.78 -10.64
CA TYR A 311 -1.02 13.46 -10.06
C TYR A 311 -2.51 13.22 -9.78
N ASP A 312 -3.22 14.22 -9.25
CA ASP A 312 -4.65 14.13 -8.96
C ASP A 312 -5.50 13.98 -10.24
N GLU A 313 -5.05 14.52 -11.38
CA GLU A 313 -5.68 14.29 -12.69
C GLU A 313 -5.49 12.84 -13.19
N LEU A 314 -4.33 12.23 -12.93
CA LEU A 314 -4.04 10.85 -13.30
C LEU A 314 -4.68 9.83 -12.35
N PHE A 315 -4.76 10.20 -11.07
CA PHE A 315 -5.22 9.37 -9.96
C PHE A 315 -6.20 10.18 -9.10
N ALA A 316 -7.39 10.37 -9.64
CA ALA A 316 -8.44 11.17 -9.01
C ALA A 316 -8.88 10.60 -7.66
N GLY A 317 -9.19 11.50 -6.73
CA GLY A 317 -9.78 11.17 -5.43
C GLY A 317 -8.81 11.03 -4.26
N ASP A 318 -7.57 11.54 -4.41
CA ASP A 318 -6.51 11.43 -3.39
C ASP A 318 -6.26 9.96 -2.95
N PRO A 319 -6.17 8.99 -3.89
CA PRO A 319 -6.08 7.58 -3.54
C PRO A 319 -4.71 7.24 -2.96
N THR A 320 -4.72 6.34 -1.98
CA THR A 320 -3.51 5.77 -1.38
C THR A 320 -3.45 4.25 -1.55
N TRP A 321 -4.56 3.66 -2.00
CA TRP A 321 -4.79 2.23 -2.18
C TRP A 321 -4.33 1.43 -0.97
N VAL A 322 -4.86 1.77 0.20
CA VAL A 322 -4.69 1.02 1.44
C VAL A 322 -5.51 -0.27 1.34
N THR A 323 -5.02 -1.18 0.51
CA THR A 323 -5.78 -2.35 0.06
C THR A 323 -5.67 -3.45 1.09
N GLU A 324 -6.83 -3.92 1.56
CA GLU A 324 -6.97 -5.07 2.44
C GLU A 324 -7.65 -6.21 1.67
N SER A 325 -6.97 -7.35 1.61
CA SER A 325 -7.48 -8.57 0.99
C SER A 325 -8.24 -9.40 2.04
N ILE A 326 -9.51 -9.69 1.76
CA ILE A 326 -10.47 -10.23 2.73
C ILE A 326 -10.94 -11.61 2.25
N GLY A 327 -10.96 -12.59 3.15
CA GLY A 327 -11.52 -13.92 2.88
C GLY A 327 -10.64 -14.78 1.96
N GLY A 328 -11.23 -15.38 0.94
CA GLY A 328 -10.62 -16.40 0.08
C GLY A 328 -10.68 -17.81 0.66
N MET A 329 -10.01 -18.76 0.02
CA MET A 329 -9.91 -20.15 0.43
C MET A 329 -8.46 -20.52 0.75
N GLY A 330 -8.27 -21.45 1.69
CA GLY A 330 -7.02 -22.14 1.93
C GLY A 330 -6.70 -23.18 0.84
N GLU A 331 -5.42 -23.51 0.69
CA GLU A 331 -5.00 -24.64 -0.15
C GLU A 331 -5.53 -25.99 0.37
N ASP A 332 -5.92 -26.05 1.64
CA ASP A 332 -6.56 -27.21 2.27
C ASP A 332 -8.08 -27.29 2.04
N GLY A 333 -8.66 -26.34 1.30
CA GLY A 333 -10.08 -26.30 0.96
C GLY A 333 -10.98 -25.65 2.00
N ARG A 334 -10.47 -25.27 3.18
CA ARG A 334 -11.25 -24.49 4.16
C ARG A 334 -11.32 -23.02 3.72
N PRO A 335 -12.42 -22.30 3.97
CA PRO A 335 -12.46 -20.87 3.71
C PRO A 335 -11.58 -20.12 4.70
N LEU A 336 -10.86 -19.10 4.23
CA LEU A 336 -10.13 -18.13 5.06
C LEU A 336 -11.03 -16.97 5.51
N VAL A 337 -12.34 -17.16 5.44
CA VAL A 337 -13.35 -16.25 5.98
C VAL A 337 -13.38 -16.41 7.50
N THR A 338 -13.33 -15.29 8.21
CA THR A 338 -13.39 -15.23 9.67
C THR A 338 -14.41 -14.17 10.12
N LYS A 339 -14.73 -14.10 11.41
CA LYS A 339 -15.58 -13.02 11.92
C LYS A 339 -14.97 -11.64 11.64
N THR A 340 -13.66 -11.50 11.78
CA THR A 340 -12.95 -10.25 11.45
C THR A 340 -13.11 -9.85 9.97
N ALA A 341 -13.31 -10.79 9.04
CA ALA A 341 -13.65 -10.44 7.66
C ALA A 341 -14.98 -9.67 7.56
N TYR A 342 -16.01 -10.09 8.32
CA TYR A 342 -17.26 -9.35 8.44
C TYR A 342 -17.06 -8.02 9.17
N ARG A 343 -16.30 -7.99 10.28
CA ARG A 343 -16.01 -6.76 11.05
C ARG A 343 -15.38 -5.67 10.18
N PHE A 344 -14.43 -6.03 9.30
CA PHE A 344 -13.81 -5.12 8.35
C PHE A 344 -14.82 -4.53 7.37
N LEU A 345 -15.63 -5.38 6.72
CA LEU A 345 -16.69 -4.91 5.82
C LEU A 345 -17.73 -4.05 6.55
N HIS A 346 -18.05 -4.41 7.80
CA HIS A 346 -19.01 -3.68 8.64
C HIS A 346 -18.57 -2.26 9.00
N THR A 347 -17.28 -1.95 8.94
CA THR A 347 -16.80 -0.57 9.11
C THR A 347 -17.41 0.39 8.07
N LEU A 348 -17.84 -0.09 6.90
CA LEU A 348 -18.57 0.70 5.92
C LEU A 348 -20.01 1.04 6.37
N ALA A 349 -20.56 0.30 7.32
CA ALA A 349 -21.80 0.64 8.02
C ALA A 349 -21.53 1.55 9.24
N ASN A 350 -20.60 1.16 10.11
CA ASN A 350 -20.30 1.86 11.37
C ASN A 350 -19.71 3.26 11.15
N LEU A 351 -18.78 3.39 10.20
CA LEU A 351 -18.07 4.63 9.88
C LEU A 351 -18.59 5.28 8.59
N GLY A 352 -19.67 4.75 8.02
CA GLY A 352 -20.17 5.12 6.70
C GLY A 352 -19.23 4.73 5.55
N THR A 353 -19.76 4.95 4.35
CA THR A 353 -19.10 4.61 3.07
C THR A 353 -17.79 5.36 2.89
N SER A 354 -16.74 4.65 2.47
CA SER A 354 -15.44 5.25 2.16
C SER A 354 -14.70 4.48 1.08
N PRO A 355 -13.95 5.15 0.19
CA PRO A 355 -13.10 4.48 -0.79
C PRO A 355 -11.86 3.82 -0.17
N GLU A 356 -11.44 4.25 1.02
CA GLU A 356 -10.30 3.69 1.74
C GLU A 356 -10.75 3.12 3.11
N PRO A 357 -10.10 2.08 3.64
CA PRO A 357 -9.19 1.20 2.92
C PRO A 357 -9.90 0.54 1.73
N ASN A 358 -9.17 0.29 0.65
CA ASN A 358 -9.68 -0.42 -0.53
C ASN A 358 -9.95 -1.90 -0.19
N MET A 359 -11.18 -2.22 0.22
CA MET A 359 -11.58 -3.55 0.68
C MET A 359 -11.80 -4.50 -0.50
N THR A 360 -10.99 -5.56 -0.52
CA THR A 360 -10.92 -6.51 -1.64
C THR A 360 -11.31 -7.89 -1.21
N VAL A 361 -12.51 -8.33 -1.58
CA VAL A 361 -12.95 -9.69 -1.31
C VAL A 361 -12.30 -10.63 -2.32
N LEU A 362 -11.51 -11.58 -1.80
CA LEU A 362 -10.94 -12.67 -2.59
C LEU A 362 -12.05 -13.70 -2.84
N TRP A 363 -12.70 -13.59 -3.99
CA TRP A 363 -13.90 -14.32 -4.32
C TRP A 363 -13.60 -15.73 -4.82
N SER A 364 -14.31 -16.72 -4.26
CA SER A 364 -14.27 -18.11 -4.70
C SER A 364 -15.67 -18.71 -4.70
N ASP A 365 -15.90 -19.66 -5.60
CA ASP A 365 -17.10 -20.49 -5.59
C ASP A 365 -17.25 -21.29 -4.29
N GLY A 366 -16.14 -21.60 -3.62
CA GLY A 366 -16.11 -22.31 -2.34
C GLY A 366 -16.40 -21.46 -1.09
N LEU A 367 -16.56 -20.13 -1.21
CA LEU A 367 -16.84 -19.29 -0.04
C LEU A 367 -18.18 -19.67 0.62
N PRO A 368 -18.31 -19.51 1.96
CA PRO A 368 -19.58 -19.66 2.66
C PRO A 368 -20.67 -18.79 2.03
N ARG A 369 -21.88 -19.33 1.94
CA ARG A 369 -22.99 -18.66 1.26
C ARG A 369 -23.35 -17.36 1.96
N GLU A 370 -23.39 -17.41 3.28
CA GLU A 370 -23.69 -16.32 4.20
C GLU A 370 -22.73 -15.15 3.95
N PHE A 371 -21.43 -15.44 3.78
CA PHE A 371 -20.44 -14.41 3.49
C PHE A 371 -20.62 -13.80 2.10
N LYS A 372 -20.93 -14.62 1.09
CA LYS A 372 -21.24 -14.12 -0.27
C LYS A 372 -22.46 -13.18 -0.26
N GLU A 373 -23.51 -13.56 0.47
CA GLU A 373 -24.73 -12.76 0.61
C GLU A 373 -24.45 -11.45 1.36
N TYR A 374 -23.65 -11.48 2.43
CA TYR A 374 -23.26 -10.28 3.15
C TYR A 374 -22.36 -9.34 2.31
N CYS A 375 -21.38 -9.88 1.57
CA CYS A 375 -20.59 -9.09 0.62
C CYS A 375 -21.49 -8.41 -0.42
N SER A 376 -22.44 -9.16 -1.01
CA SER A 376 -23.40 -8.61 -1.96
C SER A 376 -24.27 -7.52 -1.33
N HIS A 377 -24.77 -7.74 -0.11
CA HIS A 377 -25.53 -6.74 0.64
C HIS A 377 -24.72 -5.44 0.83
N MET A 378 -23.48 -5.56 1.27
CA MET A 378 -22.61 -4.42 1.51
C MET A 378 -22.20 -3.71 0.22
N SER A 379 -22.04 -4.42 -0.90
CA SER A 379 -21.84 -3.80 -2.22
C SER A 379 -23.05 -3.01 -2.67
N ILE A 380 -24.28 -3.54 -2.51
CA ILE A 380 -25.51 -2.82 -2.83
C ILE A 380 -25.65 -1.56 -1.96
N LYS A 381 -25.33 -1.68 -0.67
CA LYS A 381 -25.47 -0.59 0.29
C LYS A 381 -24.45 0.53 0.11
N THR A 382 -23.21 0.20 -0.28
CA THR A 382 -22.07 1.13 -0.15
C THR A 382 -21.30 1.37 -1.44
N ALA A 383 -21.40 0.48 -2.43
CA ALA A 383 -20.61 0.50 -3.66
C ALA A 383 -19.08 0.67 -3.43
N SER A 384 -18.56 0.20 -2.30
CA SER A 384 -17.17 0.43 -1.85
C SER A 384 -16.36 -0.85 -1.64
N ILE A 385 -16.79 -1.97 -2.22
CA ILE A 385 -16.10 -3.26 -2.15
C ILE A 385 -15.67 -3.66 -3.55
N GLN A 386 -14.42 -4.07 -3.70
CA GLN A 386 -13.92 -4.72 -4.91
C GLN A 386 -13.80 -6.24 -4.74
N TYR A 387 -13.85 -6.97 -5.85
CA TYR A 387 -13.80 -8.42 -5.88
C TYR A 387 -12.72 -8.89 -6.84
N GLU A 388 -11.94 -9.88 -6.41
CA GLU A 388 -10.87 -10.46 -7.21
C GLU A 388 -10.94 -11.98 -7.15
N SER A 389 -10.70 -12.66 -8.27
CA SER A 389 -10.91 -14.11 -8.40
C SER A 389 -9.85 -14.94 -7.67
N ASP A 390 -10.14 -15.36 -6.44
CA ASP A 390 -9.29 -16.24 -5.63
C ASP A 390 -9.10 -17.61 -6.30
N ASP A 391 -10.14 -18.14 -6.97
CA ASP A 391 -10.02 -19.41 -7.71
C ASP A 391 -9.01 -19.36 -8.86
N LEU A 392 -8.69 -18.16 -9.36
CA LEU A 392 -7.69 -17.98 -10.41
C LEU A 392 -6.29 -17.72 -9.81
N MET A 393 -6.22 -16.92 -8.74
CA MET A 393 -4.95 -16.47 -8.17
C MET A 393 -4.36 -17.43 -7.15
N ARG A 394 -5.18 -18.09 -6.33
CA ARG A 394 -4.72 -19.02 -5.29
C ARG A 394 -3.85 -20.16 -5.86
N PRO A 395 -4.17 -20.79 -7.01
CA PRO A 395 -3.29 -21.80 -7.61
C PRO A 395 -1.90 -21.27 -8.03
N ILE A 396 -1.74 -19.96 -8.22
CA ILE A 396 -0.49 -19.32 -8.67
C ILE A 396 0.32 -18.81 -7.48
N TYR A 397 -0.35 -18.15 -6.53
CA TYR A 397 0.30 -17.44 -5.43
C TYR A 397 0.16 -18.15 -4.06
N GLY A 398 -0.58 -19.25 -3.97
CA GLY A 398 -0.92 -19.91 -2.71
C GLY A 398 -2.06 -19.19 -1.98
N ASP A 399 -2.27 -19.50 -0.70
CA ASP A 399 -3.39 -18.98 0.10
C ASP A 399 -3.04 -17.82 1.06
N ASP A 400 -1.80 -17.32 1.02
CA ASP A 400 -1.33 -16.14 1.78
C ASP A 400 -0.76 -15.06 0.83
N TYR A 401 -1.50 -14.81 -0.25
CA TYR A 401 -1.25 -13.68 -1.15
C TYR A 401 -2.18 -12.51 -0.82
N ALA A 402 -1.77 -11.31 -1.21
CA ALA A 402 -2.56 -10.10 -1.12
C ALA A 402 -2.55 -9.34 -2.44
N ILE A 403 -3.52 -8.43 -2.59
CA ILE A 403 -3.63 -7.53 -3.73
C ILE A 403 -2.93 -6.21 -3.41
N ALA A 404 -1.99 -5.82 -4.27
CA ALA A 404 -1.35 -4.51 -4.25
C ALA A 404 -2.02 -3.56 -5.24
N CYS A 405 -2.33 -2.35 -4.78
CA CYS A 405 -3.07 -1.32 -5.52
C CYS A 405 -4.49 -1.77 -5.86
N CYS A 406 -4.75 -2.11 -7.12
CA CYS A 406 -6.09 -2.50 -7.57
C CYS A 406 -6.21 -4.01 -7.71
N VAL A 407 -5.31 -4.64 -8.48
CA VAL A 407 -5.54 -5.99 -9.05
C VAL A 407 -4.30 -6.90 -9.07
N SER A 408 -3.16 -6.47 -8.52
CA SER A 408 -1.91 -7.24 -8.66
C SER A 408 -1.60 -8.06 -7.43
N ALA A 409 -1.80 -9.38 -7.56
CA ALA A 409 -1.48 -10.35 -6.52
C ALA A 409 0.03 -10.50 -6.29
N MET A 410 0.41 -10.68 -5.02
CA MET A 410 1.76 -11.03 -4.58
C MET A 410 1.69 -11.90 -3.32
N LYS A 411 2.62 -12.85 -3.17
CA LYS A 411 2.79 -13.55 -1.88
C LYS A 411 3.30 -12.57 -0.84
N VAL A 412 2.58 -12.45 0.28
CA VAL A 412 2.87 -11.44 1.30
C VAL A 412 4.27 -11.64 1.89
N GLY A 413 5.11 -10.59 1.82
CA GLY A 413 6.47 -10.61 2.34
C GLY A 413 7.44 -11.57 1.63
N LYS A 414 7.08 -12.06 0.43
CA LYS A 414 7.92 -12.93 -0.41
C LYS A 414 8.11 -12.40 -1.82
N ASP A 415 7.13 -11.67 -2.35
CA ASP A 415 7.23 -10.99 -3.65
C ASP A 415 7.05 -9.47 -3.49
N MET A 416 7.49 -8.72 -4.50
CA MET A 416 7.14 -7.32 -4.73
C MET A 416 7.06 -7.07 -6.24
N GLN A 417 6.42 -5.98 -6.68
CA GLN A 417 6.45 -5.61 -8.10
C GLN A 417 7.13 -4.26 -8.34
N PHE A 418 7.86 -4.21 -9.44
CA PHE A 418 8.31 -2.96 -10.04
C PHE A 418 7.16 -2.34 -10.84
N PHE A 419 6.62 -1.25 -10.29
CA PHE A 419 5.44 -0.59 -10.84
C PHE A 419 5.76 0.13 -12.16
N GLY A 420 5.04 -0.25 -13.23
CA GLY A 420 5.28 0.32 -14.56
C GLY A 420 4.45 1.53 -14.96
N ALA A 421 3.35 1.81 -14.26
CA ALA A 421 2.24 2.62 -14.78
C ALA A 421 1.67 2.05 -16.10
N ARG A 422 1.58 2.82 -17.19
CA ARG A 422 0.93 2.38 -18.44
C ARG A 422 1.52 2.97 -19.72
N ALA A 423 1.45 2.17 -20.78
CA ALA A 423 1.69 2.59 -22.16
C ALA A 423 0.35 2.79 -22.91
N ASN A 424 0.30 3.79 -23.79
CA ASN A 424 -0.92 4.16 -24.51
C ASN A 424 -1.02 3.43 -25.87
N LEU A 425 -1.71 2.30 -25.89
CA LEU A 425 -1.90 1.50 -27.10
C LEU A 425 -2.78 2.19 -28.16
N ALA A 426 -3.70 3.08 -27.75
CA ALA A 426 -4.50 3.85 -28.71
C ALA A 426 -3.60 4.82 -29.49
N LYS A 427 -2.66 5.46 -28.82
CA LYS A 427 -1.68 6.33 -29.47
C LYS A 427 -0.71 5.54 -30.35
N ALA A 428 -0.29 4.36 -29.89
CA ALA A 428 0.51 3.45 -30.71
C ALA A 428 -0.21 3.04 -32.01
N LEU A 429 -1.53 2.87 -31.97
CA LEU A 429 -2.33 2.63 -33.19
C LEU A 429 -2.33 3.84 -34.12
N LEU A 430 -2.49 5.05 -33.60
CA LEU A 430 -2.40 6.27 -34.41
C LEU A 430 -1.01 6.42 -35.04
N TYR A 431 0.05 6.07 -34.32
CA TYR A 431 1.42 6.10 -34.84
C TYR A 431 1.62 5.06 -35.93
N ALA A 432 0.96 3.90 -35.84
CA ALA A 432 0.99 2.89 -36.89
C ALA A 432 0.37 3.41 -38.19
N ILE A 433 -0.60 4.31 -38.10
CA ILE A 433 -1.28 4.93 -39.25
C ILE A 433 -0.47 6.13 -39.76
N ASN A 434 0.01 6.99 -38.88
CA ASN A 434 0.63 8.28 -39.22
C ASN A 434 2.16 8.21 -39.41
N GLY A 435 2.73 7.02 -39.64
CA GLY A 435 4.17 6.87 -39.88
C GLY A 435 5.05 7.20 -38.67
N GLY A 436 4.57 6.88 -37.47
CA GLY A 436 5.30 7.12 -36.22
C GLY A 436 5.28 8.55 -35.71
N MET A 437 4.47 9.41 -36.33
CA MET A 437 4.31 10.82 -35.98
C MET A 437 3.21 11.00 -34.92
N ASP A 438 3.48 11.92 -33.99
CA ASP A 438 2.50 12.41 -33.05
C ASP A 438 1.43 13.25 -33.75
N GLU A 439 0.16 12.87 -33.57
CA GLU A 439 -0.98 13.54 -34.20
C GLU A 439 -1.30 14.94 -33.62
N ILE A 440 -0.84 15.25 -32.40
CA ILE A 440 -1.09 16.53 -31.73
C ILE A 440 0.14 17.44 -31.86
N ALA A 441 1.31 16.94 -31.47
CA ALA A 441 2.55 17.69 -31.46
C ALA A 441 3.21 17.78 -32.85
N GLY A 442 2.84 16.91 -33.80
CA GLY A 442 3.39 16.93 -35.15
C GLY A 442 4.87 16.55 -35.22
N VAL A 443 5.37 15.77 -34.25
CA VAL A 443 6.79 15.37 -34.16
C VAL A 443 6.99 13.88 -34.37
N PRO A 444 8.15 13.44 -34.89
CA PRO A 444 8.46 12.02 -35.02
C PRO A 444 8.77 11.41 -33.65
N VAL A 445 8.03 10.36 -33.30
CA VAL A 445 8.17 9.63 -32.02
C VAL A 445 8.70 8.22 -32.24
N ILE A 446 8.13 7.46 -33.18
CA ILE A 446 8.53 6.07 -33.47
C ILE A 446 9.09 6.00 -34.91
N PRO A 447 10.41 6.12 -35.11
CA PRO A 447 11.00 6.18 -36.44
C PRO A 447 10.88 4.84 -37.19
N GLY A 448 10.92 4.88 -38.52
CA GLY A 448 10.93 3.69 -39.37
C GLY A 448 9.56 3.01 -39.53
N ILE A 449 8.48 3.77 -39.34
CA ILE A 449 7.11 3.36 -39.64
C ILE A 449 6.67 4.12 -40.89
N GLU A 450 6.23 3.41 -41.91
CA GLU A 450 5.73 4.04 -43.13
C GLU A 450 4.31 4.58 -42.89
N PRO A 451 4.00 5.83 -43.29
CA PRO A 451 2.65 6.34 -43.23
C PRO A 451 1.68 5.50 -44.07
N ASN A 452 0.51 5.18 -43.52
CA ASN A 452 -0.54 4.57 -44.31
C ASN A 452 -1.22 5.66 -45.18
N THR A 453 -1.09 5.52 -46.50
CA THR A 453 -1.63 6.47 -47.49
C THR A 453 -2.95 6.01 -48.12
N GLN A 454 -3.53 4.90 -47.64
CA GLN A 454 -4.79 4.38 -48.16
C GLN A 454 -5.95 5.32 -47.81
N ALA A 455 -6.82 5.59 -48.80
CA ALA A 455 -8.02 6.41 -48.58
C ALA A 455 -9.04 5.74 -47.63
N VAL A 456 -9.07 4.41 -47.61
CA VAL A 456 -9.83 3.59 -46.66
C VAL A 456 -8.85 2.62 -46.03
N LEU A 457 -8.75 2.63 -44.71
CA LEU A 457 -7.80 1.80 -43.97
C LEU A 457 -8.15 0.31 -44.12
N ASP A 458 -7.16 -0.47 -44.52
CA ASP A 458 -7.22 -1.93 -44.53
C ASP A 458 -6.74 -2.51 -43.19
N TYR A 459 -7.51 -3.43 -42.62
CA TYR A 459 -7.23 -4.01 -41.29
C TYR A 459 -5.85 -4.67 -41.23
N ASP A 460 -5.53 -5.53 -42.19
CA ASP A 460 -4.26 -6.27 -42.18
C ASP A 460 -3.05 -5.34 -42.34
N THR A 461 -3.20 -4.29 -43.14
CA THR A 461 -2.17 -3.27 -43.32
C THR A 461 -1.92 -2.48 -42.05
N VAL A 462 -2.99 -2.02 -41.38
CA VAL A 462 -2.89 -1.33 -40.09
C VAL A 462 -2.32 -2.25 -39.01
N LEU A 463 -2.80 -3.49 -38.91
CA LEU A 463 -2.34 -4.45 -37.91
C LEU A 463 -0.85 -4.76 -38.05
N ARG A 464 -0.35 -4.96 -39.28
CA ARG A 464 1.09 -5.15 -39.54
C ARG A 464 1.92 -3.95 -39.11
N SER A 465 1.45 -2.73 -39.36
CA SER A 465 2.12 -1.51 -38.91
C SER A 465 2.07 -1.38 -37.39
N PHE A 466 0.93 -1.72 -36.79
CA PHE A 466 0.71 -1.66 -35.35
C PHE A 466 1.61 -2.61 -34.58
N HIS A 467 1.84 -3.84 -35.06
CA HIS A 467 2.82 -4.75 -34.49
C HIS A 467 4.23 -4.14 -34.47
N LYS A 468 4.67 -3.51 -35.58
CA LYS A 468 5.99 -2.83 -35.63
C LYS A 468 6.10 -1.69 -34.62
N VAL A 469 5.02 -0.93 -34.42
CA VAL A 469 4.99 0.12 -33.40
C VAL A 469 5.05 -0.48 -31.99
N MET A 470 4.28 -1.55 -31.73
CA MET A 470 4.28 -2.21 -30.43
C MET A 470 5.65 -2.81 -30.08
N ASP A 471 6.36 -3.42 -31.04
CA ASP A 471 7.71 -3.95 -30.82
C ASP A 471 8.67 -2.85 -30.33
N LYS A 472 8.64 -1.69 -31.00
CA LYS A 472 9.46 -0.52 -30.61
C LYS A 472 9.02 0.06 -29.27
N LEU A 473 7.71 0.21 -29.06
CA LEU A 473 7.15 0.73 -27.82
C LEU A 473 7.51 -0.16 -26.62
N ALA A 474 7.47 -1.49 -26.78
CA ALA A 474 7.86 -2.42 -25.73
C ALA A 474 9.32 -2.20 -25.31
N GLY A 475 10.23 -2.05 -26.28
CA GLY A 475 11.63 -1.73 -26.01
C GLY A 475 11.80 -0.41 -25.25
N ILE A 476 11.19 0.68 -25.74
CA ILE A 476 11.25 1.99 -25.08
C ILE A 476 10.72 1.89 -23.65
N TYR A 477 9.58 1.21 -23.45
CA TYR A 477 8.94 1.11 -22.16
C TYR A 477 9.78 0.32 -21.15
N VAL A 478 10.31 -0.84 -21.55
CA VAL A 478 11.17 -1.67 -20.69
C VAL A 478 12.44 -0.92 -20.30
N GLU A 479 13.13 -0.27 -21.23
CA GLU A 479 14.34 0.50 -20.91
C GLU A 479 14.04 1.70 -20.02
N THR A 480 12.87 2.32 -20.20
CA THR A 480 12.41 3.39 -19.30
C THR A 480 12.21 2.82 -17.88
N MET A 481 11.57 1.66 -17.73
CA MET A 481 11.34 1.03 -16.43
C MET A 481 12.64 0.54 -15.78
N ASN A 482 13.57 -0.01 -16.55
CA ASN A 482 14.90 -0.39 -16.07
C ASN A 482 15.62 0.82 -15.47
N THR A 483 15.56 1.96 -16.16
CA THR A 483 16.15 3.22 -15.67
C THR A 483 15.48 3.69 -14.39
N ILE A 484 14.14 3.66 -14.34
CA ILE A 484 13.39 4.09 -13.15
C ILE A 484 13.68 3.20 -11.95
N HIS A 485 13.73 1.88 -12.09
CA HIS A 485 13.84 1.00 -10.92
C HIS A 485 15.27 0.76 -10.46
N TYR A 486 16.26 1.12 -11.27
CA TYR A 486 17.65 1.22 -10.86
C TYR A 486 17.88 2.41 -9.92
N MET A 487 17.26 3.55 -10.24
CA MET A 487 17.27 4.77 -9.40
C MET A 487 16.37 4.61 -8.17
#